data_AF-C9JAG1-F1
#
_entry.id   AF-C9JAG1-F1
#
_cell.length_a   1.000
_cell.length_b   1.000
_cell.length_c   1.000
_cell.angle_alpha   90.00
_cell.angle_beta   90.00
_cell.angle_gamma   90.00
#
_symmetry.space_group_name_H-M   'P 1'
#
loop_
_entity.id
_entity.type
_entity.pdbx_description
1 polymer ?
#
loop_
_entity_poly.entity_id
_entity_poly.type
_entity_poly.pdbx_seq_one_letter_code
_entity_poly.pdbx_strand_id
1 'polypeptide(L)'
;MAGYEYVSPEQLAGFDKYKYSAVDTNPLSLYVMHPFWNTIVKVFPTWLAPNLITFSGFLLVVFNFLLMAYFDPDFYASAPGHKHVPDWVWIVVGILNFVAYTLGCALCVTLPMSLLNFFRSYKNNTLKLNSVYEAMVPLFSPCLLFILSTAWILWSPSDILELHPRVFYFMVGTAFANST
;
A
#
# COMPACT_ATOMS: atom_id res chain seq x y z
N MET A 1 14.21 27.45 24.03
CA MET A 1 14.69 26.22 23.36
C MET A 1 14.32 25.06 24.27
N ALA A 2 13.34 24.24 23.89
CA ALA A 2 12.91 23.10 24.68
C ALA A 2 14.08 22.10 24.76
N GLY A 3 14.61 21.88 25.96
CA GLY A 3 15.75 21.00 26.22
C GLY A 3 15.36 19.54 26.11
N TYR A 4 15.18 19.06 24.88
CA TYR A 4 15.14 17.62 24.61
C TYR A 4 16.56 17.09 24.67
N GLU A 5 16.91 16.49 25.80
CA GLU A 5 18.16 15.76 25.97
C GLU A 5 18.10 14.52 25.05
N TYR A 6 18.92 14.52 24.00
CA TYR A 6 18.97 13.43 23.04
C TYR A 6 19.62 12.21 23.70
N VAL A 7 18.97 11.04 23.56
CA VAL A 7 19.32 9.67 23.99
C VAL A 7 20.57 9.56 24.88
N SER A 8 20.39 9.12 26.14
CA SER A 8 21.51 9.00 27.09
C SER A 8 22.57 7.99 26.63
N PRO A 9 23.84 8.13 27.06
CA PRO A 9 24.90 7.17 26.72
C PRO A 9 24.57 5.72 27.12
N GLU A 10 23.82 5.52 28.21
CA GLU A 10 23.37 4.19 28.64
C GLU A 10 22.28 3.63 27.72
N GLN A 11 21.36 4.48 27.26
CA GLN A 11 20.37 4.10 26.25
C GLN A 11 21.04 3.75 24.93
N LEU A 12 22.07 4.53 24.53
CA LEU A 12 22.88 4.29 23.34
C LEU A 12 23.60 2.92 23.40
N ALA A 13 24.21 2.60 24.53
CA ALA A 13 24.86 1.30 24.76
C ALA A 13 23.86 0.12 24.78
N GLY A 14 22.58 0.38 25.04
CA GLY A 14 21.50 -0.60 24.95
C GLY A 14 21.08 -0.94 23.52
N PHE A 15 21.29 -0.04 22.54
CA PHE A 15 20.88 -0.27 21.15
C PHE A 15 21.64 -1.42 20.49
N ASP A 16 22.93 -1.60 20.78
CA ASP A 16 23.72 -2.71 20.24
C ASP A 16 23.25 -4.08 20.74
N LYS A 17 22.56 -4.11 21.89
CA LYS A 17 21.97 -5.33 22.46
C LYS A 17 20.50 -5.49 22.11
N TYR A 18 19.90 -4.53 21.41
CA TYR A 18 18.49 -4.57 21.07
C TYR A 18 18.24 -5.66 20.03
N LYS A 19 17.71 -6.79 20.49
CA LYS A 19 17.20 -7.86 19.63
C LYS A 19 15.69 -7.71 19.53
N TYR A 20 15.18 -7.56 18.32
CA TYR A 20 13.75 -7.53 18.07
C TYR A 20 13.10 -8.83 18.60
N SER A 21 12.27 -8.70 19.63
CA SER A 21 11.64 -9.81 20.36
C SER A 21 10.11 -9.80 20.20
N ALA A 22 9.60 -9.30 19.07
CA ALA A 22 8.18 -9.43 18.78
C ALA A 22 7.90 -10.91 18.45
N VAL A 23 7.37 -11.64 19.42
CA VAL A 23 6.87 -13.00 19.22
C VAL A 23 5.46 -12.88 18.68
N ASP A 24 5.29 -13.21 17.40
CA ASP A 24 3.97 -13.24 16.78
C ASP A 24 3.18 -14.45 17.30
N THR A 25 2.02 -14.19 17.89
CA THR A 25 1.14 -15.20 18.49
C THR A 25 -0.24 -15.21 17.83
N ASN A 26 -0.39 -14.57 16.67
CA ASN A 26 -1.65 -14.51 15.96
C ASN A 26 -1.92 -15.85 15.24
N PRO A 27 -3.07 -16.54 15.49
CA PRO A 27 -3.42 -17.77 14.80
C PRO A 27 -3.43 -17.63 13.27
N LEU A 28 -3.89 -16.49 12.74
CA LEU A 28 -3.92 -16.24 11.30
C LEU A 28 -2.48 -16.17 10.73
N SER A 29 -1.56 -15.62 11.50
CA SER A 29 -0.15 -15.57 11.11
C SER A 29 0.49 -16.94 11.15
N LEU A 30 0.31 -17.67 12.26
CA LEU A 30 0.88 -18.99 12.50
C LEU A 30 0.41 -20.04 11.50
N TYR A 31 -0.89 -20.08 11.20
CA TYR A 31 -1.47 -21.17 10.40
C TYR A 31 -1.64 -20.84 8.92
N VAL A 32 -1.70 -19.56 8.53
CA VAL A 32 -1.91 -19.17 7.13
C VAL A 32 -0.70 -18.43 6.56
N MET A 33 -0.24 -17.38 7.25
CA MET A 33 0.79 -16.48 6.71
C MET A 33 2.19 -17.09 6.73
N HIS A 34 2.62 -17.66 7.86
CA HIS A 34 3.94 -18.26 7.96
C HIS A 34 4.13 -19.38 6.95
N PRO A 35 3.22 -20.36 6.77
CA PRO A 35 3.35 -21.38 5.73
C PRO A 35 3.39 -20.81 4.31
N PHE A 36 2.54 -19.82 4.02
CA PHE A 36 2.49 -19.15 2.71
C PHE A 36 3.81 -18.41 2.40
N TRP A 37 4.25 -17.51 3.29
CA TRP A 37 5.49 -16.73 3.11
C TRP A 37 6.75 -17.59 3.14
N ASN A 38 6.79 -18.62 4.00
CA ASN A 38 7.91 -19.58 4.02
C ASN A 38 7.99 -20.41 2.74
N THR A 39 6.90 -20.54 1.99
CA THR A 39 6.90 -21.17 0.67
C THR A 39 7.37 -20.18 -0.39
N ILE A 40 6.87 -18.94 -0.36
CA ILE A 40 7.27 -17.89 -1.31
C ILE A 40 8.75 -17.55 -1.18
N VAL A 41 9.28 -17.38 0.03
CA VAL A 41 10.70 -17.00 0.24
C VAL A 41 11.66 -18.05 -0.34
N LYS A 42 11.25 -19.33 -0.42
CA LYS A 42 12.06 -20.40 -1.03
C LYS A 42 12.09 -20.31 -2.56
N VAL A 43 11.11 -19.65 -3.17
CA VAL A 43 11.08 -19.37 -4.61
C VAL A 43 11.98 -18.18 -4.95
N PHE A 44 12.15 -17.24 -4.01
CA PHE A 44 13.00 -16.08 -4.21
C PHE A 44 14.50 -16.41 -4.13
N PRO A 45 15.32 -15.94 -5.08
CA PRO A 45 16.76 -16.11 -5.01
C PRO A 45 17.34 -15.32 -3.83
N THR A 46 18.23 -15.95 -3.06
CA THR A 46 18.87 -15.33 -1.88
C THR A 46 19.84 -14.20 -2.22
N TRP A 47 20.26 -14.08 -3.48
CA TRP A 47 21.10 -12.98 -3.97
C TRP A 47 20.29 -11.71 -4.29
N LEU A 48 18.96 -11.80 -4.32
CA LEU A 48 18.09 -10.67 -4.63
C LEU A 48 17.90 -9.80 -3.39
N ALA A 49 18.41 -8.57 -3.43
CA ALA A 49 18.30 -7.64 -2.33
C ALA A 49 16.83 -7.25 -2.04
N PRO A 50 16.43 -7.03 -0.77
CA PRO A 50 15.06 -6.63 -0.42
C PRO A 50 14.57 -5.36 -1.14
N ASN A 51 15.45 -4.37 -1.31
CA ASN A 51 15.12 -3.13 -2.03
C ASN A 51 14.89 -3.36 -3.53
N LEU A 52 15.50 -4.40 -4.10
CA LEU A 52 15.29 -4.77 -5.50
C LEU A 52 13.93 -5.47 -5.69
N ILE A 53 13.47 -6.21 -4.67
CA ILE A 53 12.13 -6.80 -4.65
C ILE A 53 11.06 -5.71 -4.68
N THR A 54 11.16 -4.72 -3.79
CA THR A 54 10.20 -3.60 -3.74
C THR A 54 10.27 -2.74 -5.01
N PHE A 55 11.47 -2.48 -5.53
CA PHE A 55 11.65 -1.78 -6.81
C PHE A 55 11.07 -2.56 -7.99
N SER A 56 11.22 -3.89 -8.01
CA SER A 56 10.64 -4.74 -9.06
C SER A 56 9.11 -4.73 -9.02
N GLY A 57 8.50 -4.77 -7.83
CA GLY A 57 7.06 -4.59 -7.65
C GLY A 57 6.58 -3.26 -8.21
N PHE A 58 7.31 -2.16 -7.92
CA PHE A 58 7.00 -0.84 -8.49
C PHE A 58 7.09 -0.82 -10.03
N LEU A 59 8.16 -1.37 -10.62
CA LEU A 59 8.29 -1.44 -12.08
C LEU A 59 7.19 -2.26 -12.75
N LEU A 60 6.71 -3.33 -12.10
CA LEU A 60 5.58 -4.12 -12.60
C LEU A 60 4.28 -3.32 -12.61
N VAL A 61 4.05 -2.46 -11.61
CA VAL A 61 2.89 -1.55 -11.59
C VAL A 61 3.01 -0.48 -12.68
N VAL A 62 4.19 0.11 -12.87
CA VAL A 62 4.44 1.08 -13.95
C VAL A 62 4.20 0.41 -15.32
N PHE A 63 4.71 -0.80 -15.52
CA PHE A 63 4.50 -1.55 -16.75
C PHE A 63 3.01 -1.86 -16.98
N ASN A 64 2.27 -2.25 -15.94
CA ASN A 64 0.83 -2.46 -16.01
C ASN A 64 0.09 -1.19 -16.46
N PHE A 65 0.44 -0.04 -15.89
CA PHE A 65 -0.11 1.25 -16.28
C PHE A 65 0.21 1.60 -17.74
N LEU A 66 1.44 1.39 -18.19
CA LEU A 66 1.84 1.63 -19.59
C LEU A 66 1.11 0.69 -20.57
N LEU A 67 0.91 -0.58 -20.19
CA LEU A 67 0.17 -1.54 -20.98
C LEU A 67 -1.28 -1.08 -21.16
N MET A 68 -1.95 -0.67 -20.08
CA MET A 68 -3.30 -0.11 -20.14
C MET A 68 -3.36 1.21 -20.92
N ALA A 69 -2.38 2.09 -20.75
CA ALA A 69 -2.29 3.33 -21.50
C ALA A 69 -2.05 3.12 -23.01
N TYR A 70 -1.48 1.99 -23.42
CA TYR A 70 -1.29 1.63 -24.84
C TYR A 70 -2.55 1.00 -25.45
N PHE A 71 -3.19 0.06 -24.74
CA PHE A 71 -4.35 -0.67 -25.26
C PHE A 71 -5.68 0.04 -25.06
N ASP A 72 -5.80 0.85 -24.02
CA ASP A 72 -6.97 1.69 -23.74
C ASP A 72 -6.53 3.12 -23.34
N PRO A 73 -5.95 3.90 -24.26
CA PRO A 73 -5.44 5.23 -23.94
C PRO A 73 -6.53 6.15 -23.42
N ASP A 74 -7.75 6.01 -23.95
CA ASP A 74 -8.89 6.88 -23.67
C ASP A 74 -9.85 6.30 -22.62
N PHE A 75 -9.53 5.14 -22.01
CA PHE A 75 -10.36 4.46 -20.99
C PHE A 75 -11.80 4.14 -21.44
N TYR A 76 -12.06 4.06 -22.75
CA TYR A 76 -13.38 3.81 -23.32
C TYR A 76 -13.63 2.33 -23.65
N ALA A 77 -12.69 1.42 -23.36
CA ALA A 77 -12.86 0.01 -23.73
C ALA A 77 -14.03 -0.70 -23.00
N SER A 78 -14.53 -0.11 -21.92
CA SER A 78 -15.74 -0.57 -21.19
C SER A 78 -17.03 0.14 -21.64
N ALA A 79 -16.94 1.14 -22.52
CA ALA A 79 -18.09 1.91 -22.99
C ALA A 79 -18.81 1.19 -24.16
N PRO A 80 -20.14 1.31 -24.27
CA PRO A 80 -20.91 0.68 -25.35
C PRO A 80 -20.46 1.19 -26.72
N GLY A 81 -20.06 0.29 -27.63
CA GLY A 81 -19.74 0.63 -29.02
C GLY A 81 -18.26 0.88 -29.33
N HIS A 82 -17.36 0.75 -28.35
CA HIS A 82 -15.91 0.85 -28.57
C HIS A 82 -15.26 -0.54 -28.77
N LYS A 83 -14.08 -0.57 -29.39
CA LYS A 83 -13.31 -1.81 -29.53
C LYS A 83 -12.83 -2.26 -28.16
N HIS A 84 -13.34 -3.40 -27.69
CA HIS A 84 -12.93 -3.96 -26.41
C HIS A 84 -11.45 -4.35 -26.43
N VAL A 85 -10.75 -4.13 -25.32
CA VAL A 85 -9.39 -4.63 -25.14
C VAL A 85 -9.41 -6.16 -25.25
N PRO A 86 -8.45 -6.79 -25.94
CA PRO A 86 -8.39 -8.25 -26.02
C PRO A 86 -8.34 -8.90 -24.62
N ASP A 87 -9.11 -9.97 -24.41
CA ASP A 87 -9.24 -10.65 -23.11
C ASP A 87 -7.90 -11.09 -22.50
N TRP A 88 -6.93 -11.46 -23.33
CA TRP A 88 -5.60 -11.86 -22.87
C TRP A 88 -4.85 -10.72 -22.17
N VAL A 89 -5.10 -9.46 -22.53
CA VAL A 89 -4.51 -8.28 -21.89
C VAL A 89 -5.04 -8.17 -20.46
N TRP A 90 -6.34 -8.37 -20.25
CA TRP A 90 -6.94 -8.39 -18.90
C TRP A 90 -6.36 -9.48 -18.02
N ILE A 91 -6.14 -10.68 -18.58
CA ILE A 91 -5.51 -11.79 -17.85
C ILE A 91 -4.07 -11.42 -17.47
N VAL A 92 -3.29 -10.86 -18.40
CA VAL A 92 -1.91 -10.42 -18.16
C VAL A 92 -1.86 -9.29 -17.11
N VAL A 93 -2.75 -8.30 -17.22
CA VAL A 93 -2.91 -7.21 -16.24
C VAL A 93 -3.23 -7.76 -14.86
N GLY A 94 -4.16 -8.71 -14.77
CA GLY A 94 -4.54 -9.37 -13.52
C GLY A 94 -3.37 -10.12 -12.87
N ILE A 95 -2.61 -10.88 -13.66
CA ILE A 95 -1.43 -11.62 -13.18
C ILE A 95 -0.33 -10.64 -12.72
N LEU A 96 -0.01 -9.63 -13.53
CA LEU A 96 1.01 -8.62 -13.19
C LEU A 96 0.66 -7.87 -11.91
N ASN A 97 -0.61 -7.50 -11.75
CA ASN A 97 -1.10 -6.81 -10.57
C ASN A 97 -1.06 -7.72 -9.33
N PHE A 98 -1.47 -8.98 -9.47
CA PHE A 98 -1.37 -9.97 -8.40
C PHE A 98 0.07 -10.21 -7.96
N VAL A 99 1.01 -10.34 -8.89
CA VAL A 99 2.44 -10.50 -8.60
C VAL A 99 2.99 -9.23 -7.94
N ALA A 100 2.68 -8.05 -8.47
CA ALA A 100 3.09 -6.78 -7.87
C ALA A 100 2.58 -6.60 -6.44
N TYR A 101 1.33 -6.97 -6.15
CA TYR A 101 0.78 -6.92 -4.79
C TYR A 101 1.30 -8.04 -3.89
N THR A 102 1.63 -9.21 -4.43
CA THR A 102 2.30 -10.27 -3.66
C THR A 102 3.73 -9.86 -3.29
N LEU A 103 4.38 -9.07 -4.14
CA LEU A 103 5.67 -8.44 -3.89
C LEU A 103 5.57 -7.20 -2.95
N GLY A 104 4.44 -6.49 -2.98
CA GLY A 104 4.17 -5.28 -2.20
C GLY A 104 3.38 -5.47 -0.89
N CYS A 105 2.87 -6.68 -0.62
CA CYS A 105 2.30 -7.18 0.64
C CYS A 105 1.31 -6.31 1.43
N ALA A 106 0.57 -5.33 0.87
CA ALA A 106 -0.02 -4.27 1.71
C ALA A 106 -1.51 -4.39 2.12
N LEU A 107 -2.38 -5.14 1.43
CA LEU A 107 -3.83 -4.98 1.64
C LEU A 107 -4.58 -6.20 2.21
N CYS A 108 -4.33 -7.43 1.75
CA CYS A 108 -5.13 -8.58 2.20
C CYS A 108 -4.59 -9.26 3.46
N VAL A 109 -3.33 -9.01 3.82
CA VAL A 109 -2.60 -9.77 4.84
C VAL A 109 -2.17 -8.87 5.98
N THR A 110 -1.51 -7.76 5.67
CA THR A 110 -0.99 -6.80 6.64
C THR A 110 -2.09 -5.99 7.29
N LEU A 111 -3.15 -5.61 6.59
CA LEU A 111 -4.27 -4.88 7.20
C LEU A 111 -5.00 -5.72 8.26
N PRO A 112 -5.45 -6.96 7.99
CA PRO A 112 -6.06 -7.81 9.04
C PRO A 112 -5.09 -8.09 10.18
N MET A 113 -3.82 -8.37 9.88
CA MET A 113 -2.77 -8.63 10.86
C MET A 113 -2.56 -7.42 11.80
N SER A 114 -2.39 -6.23 11.23
CA SER A 114 -2.20 -4.98 11.97
C SER A 114 -3.44 -4.61 12.79
N LEU A 115 -4.65 -4.81 12.24
CA LEU A 115 -5.91 -4.59 12.97
C LEU A 115 -6.04 -5.57 14.15
N LEU A 116 -5.80 -6.86 13.94
CA LEU A 116 -5.85 -7.86 15.02
C LEU A 116 -4.81 -7.59 16.10
N ASN A 117 -3.59 -7.21 15.72
CA ASN A 117 -2.53 -6.82 16.64
C ASN A 117 -2.91 -5.57 17.44
N PHE A 118 -3.54 -4.58 16.79
CA PHE A 118 -4.06 -3.38 17.44
C PHE A 118 -5.16 -3.72 18.45
N PHE A 119 -6.18 -4.51 18.07
CA PHE A 119 -7.27 -4.91 18.98
C PHE A 119 -6.75 -5.71 20.18
N ARG A 120 -5.78 -6.60 19.96
CA ARG A 120 -5.17 -7.40 21.03
C ARG A 120 -4.31 -6.53 21.95
N SER A 121 -3.56 -5.57 21.40
CA SER A 121 -2.74 -4.64 22.17
C SER A 121 -3.60 -3.65 22.98
N TYR A 122 -4.74 -3.22 22.43
CA TYR A 122 -5.78 -2.44 23.12
C TYR A 122 -6.34 -3.21 24.32
N LYS A 123 -6.76 -4.46 24.13
CA LYS A 123 -7.28 -5.31 25.22
C LYS A 123 -6.23 -5.57 26.31
N ASN A 124 -4.95 -5.64 25.94
CA ASN A 124 -3.84 -5.91 26.85
C ASN A 124 -3.20 -4.64 27.43
N ASN A 125 -3.70 -3.43 27.15
CA ASN A 125 -3.12 -2.14 27.58
C ASN A 125 -1.62 -1.98 27.29
N THR A 126 -1.15 -2.49 26.14
CA THR A 126 0.28 -2.48 25.75
C THR A 126 0.60 -1.46 24.65
N LEU A 127 -0.36 -0.61 24.29
CA LEU A 127 -0.20 0.41 23.25
C LEU A 127 0.82 1.47 23.70
N LYS A 128 1.86 1.68 22.88
CA LYS A 128 2.87 2.73 23.10
C LYS A 128 2.36 4.15 22.81
N LEU A 129 1.31 4.27 21.98
CA LEU A 129 0.63 5.52 21.66
C LEU A 129 -0.63 5.59 22.53
N ASN A 130 -0.78 6.68 23.28
CA ASN A 130 -1.80 6.79 24.33
C ASN A 130 -3.18 7.15 23.78
N SER A 131 -3.26 7.56 22.51
CA SER A 131 -4.48 8.06 21.89
C SER A 131 -4.72 7.48 20.50
N VAL A 132 -5.99 7.12 20.23
CA VAL A 132 -6.49 6.77 18.90
C VAL A 132 -6.18 7.87 17.88
N TYR A 133 -6.15 9.14 18.32
CA TYR A 133 -5.78 10.28 17.47
C TYR A 133 -4.40 10.08 16.85
N GLU A 134 -3.37 9.79 17.66
CA GLU A 134 -1.99 9.64 17.18
C GLU A 134 -1.84 8.45 16.22
N ALA A 135 -2.63 7.38 16.42
CA ALA A 135 -2.68 6.24 15.52
C ALA A 135 -3.36 6.55 14.17
N MET A 136 -4.29 7.52 14.14
CA MET A 136 -5.03 7.91 12.94
C MET A 136 -4.41 9.08 12.17
N VAL A 137 -3.44 9.81 12.74
CA VAL A 137 -2.72 10.91 12.06
C VAL A 137 -2.23 10.52 10.65
N PRO A 138 -1.61 9.34 10.42
CA PRO A 138 -1.13 8.97 9.08
C PRO A 138 -2.25 8.74 8.05
N LEU A 139 -3.49 8.48 8.51
CA LEU A 139 -4.64 8.25 7.64
C LEU A 139 -5.39 9.53 7.29
N PHE A 140 -5.13 10.63 8.00
CA PHE A 140 -5.85 11.89 7.79
C PHE A 140 -5.64 12.44 6.37
N SER A 141 -4.39 12.46 5.90
CA SER A 141 -4.02 12.99 4.58
C SER A 141 -4.65 12.18 3.42
N PRO A 142 -4.54 10.83 3.39
CA PRO A 142 -5.25 10.02 2.39
C PRO A 142 -6.77 10.15 2.42
N CYS A 143 -7.38 10.16 3.61
CA CYS A 143 -8.84 10.28 3.75
C CYS A 143 -9.34 11.65 3.28
N LEU A 144 -8.62 12.72 3.61
CA LEU A 144 -8.93 14.07 3.16
C LEU A 144 -8.85 14.16 1.64
N LEU A 145 -7.78 13.61 1.03
CA LEU A 145 -7.64 13.59 -0.42
C LEU A 145 -8.79 12.83 -1.09
N PHE A 146 -9.18 11.68 -0.55
CA PHE A 146 -10.29 10.89 -1.07
C PHE A 146 -11.63 11.64 -1.01
N ILE A 147 -11.91 12.31 0.11
CA ILE A 147 -13.13 13.12 0.27
C ILE A 147 -13.13 14.27 -0.74
N LEU A 148 -12.01 15.00 -0.86
CA LEU A 148 -11.89 16.13 -1.78
C LEU A 148 -11.98 15.71 -3.25
N SER A 149 -11.34 14.60 -3.64
CA SER A 149 -11.42 14.08 -5.00
C SER A 149 -12.83 13.60 -5.34
N THR A 150 -13.52 12.97 -4.40
CA THR A 150 -14.91 12.51 -4.58
C THR A 150 -15.87 13.68 -4.66
N ALA A 151 -15.71 14.69 -3.80
CA ALA A 151 -16.50 15.92 -3.86
C ALA A 151 -16.27 16.66 -5.19
N TRP A 152 -15.03 16.69 -5.69
CA TRP A 152 -14.71 17.30 -6.98
C TRP A 152 -15.36 16.56 -8.14
N ILE A 153 -15.39 15.22 -8.14
CA ILE A 153 -16.13 14.45 -9.15
C ILE A 153 -17.62 14.79 -9.11
N LEU A 154 -18.23 14.76 -7.92
CA LEU A 154 -19.69 14.88 -7.77
C LEU A 154 -20.23 16.30 -8.00
N TRP A 155 -19.41 17.33 -7.75
CA TRP A 155 -19.83 18.73 -7.87
C TRP A 155 -19.20 19.46 -9.05
N SER A 156 -18.43 18.78 -9.89
CA SER A 156 -17.87 19.44 -11.06
C SER A 156 -18.97 19.80 -12.08
N PRO A 157 -19.12 21.07 -12.47
CA PRO A 157 -20.12 21.51 -13.45
C PRO A 157 -19.79 21.04 -14.87
N SER A 158 -18.54 20.69 -15.13
CA SER A 158 -18.10 19.98 -16.32
C SER A 158 -17.85 18.55 -15.87
N ASP A 159 -18.52 17.55 -16.40
CA ASP A 159 -18.40 16.16 -15.93
C ASP A 159 -16.97 15.64 -16.12
N ILE A 160 -16.07 15.94 -15.18
CA ILE A 160 -14.60 15.92 -15.37
C ILE A 160 -14.11 14.50 -15.60
N LEU A 161 -14.79 13.53 -15.00
CA LEU A 161 -14.48 12.12 -15.17
C LEU A 161 -14.77 11.64 -16.60
N GLU A 162 -15.82 12.17 -17.24
CA GLU A 162 -16.19 11.81 -18.61
C GLU A 162 -15.44 12.63 -19.66
N LEU A 163 -15.25 13.93 -19.42
CA LEU A 163 -14.64 14.84 -20.40
C LEU A 163 -13.11 14.75 -20.41
N HIS A 164 -12.49 14.67 -19.22
CA HIS A 164 -11.04 14.77 -19.05
C HIS A 164 -10.49 13.83 -17.96
N PRO A 165 -10.73 12.50 -18.06
CA PRO A 165 -10.31 11.53 -17.04
C PRO A 165 -8.80 11.55 -16.77
N ARG A 166 -7.99 11.76 -17.80
CA ARG A 166 -6.52 11.79 -17.68
C ARG A 166 -6.02 12.90 -16.75
N VAL A 167 -6.59 14.10 -16.86
CA VAL A 167 -6.21 15.26 -16.05
C VAL A 167 -6.60 15.01 -14.59
N PHE A 168 -7.78 14.44 -14.38
CA PHE A 168 -8.25 14.07 -13.05
C PHE A 168 -7.34 13.04 -12.38
N TYR A 169 -7.04 11.91 -13.04
CA TYR A 169 -6.15 10.88 -12.49
C TYR A 169 -4.73 11.40 -12.26
N PHE A 170 -4.20 12.24 -13.15
CA PHE A 170 -2.88 12.83 -12.99
C PHE A 170 -2.80 13.75 -11.77
N MET A 171 -3.80 14.63 -11.56
CA MET A 171 -3.81 15.54 -10.42
C MET A 171 -4.04 14.82 -9.10
N VAL A 172 -4.97 13.86 -9.04
CA VAL A 172 -5.20 13.04 -7.83
C VAL A 172 -3.95 12.21 -7.50
N GLY A 173 -3.29 11.61 -8.51
CA GLY A 173 -2.06 10.85 -8.34
C GLY A 173 -0.89 11.71 -7.85
N THR A 174 -0.74 12.92 -8.38
CA THR A 174 0.31 13.87 -7.96
C THR A 174 0.08 14.35 -6.52
N ALA A 175 -1.18 14.66 -6.16
CA ALA A 175 -1.54 15.06 -4.81
C ALA A 175 -1.29 13.93 -3.81
N PHE A 176 -1.64 12.68 -4.17
CA PHE A 176 -1.37 11.50 -3.34
C PHE A 176 0.13 11.30 -3.11
N ALA A 177 0.95 11.40 -4.15
CA ALA A 177 2.40 11.23 -4.05
C ALA A 177 3.08 12.28 -3.14
N ASN A 178 2.50 13.47 -2.99
CA ASN A 178 3.00 14.53 -2.12
C ASN A 178 2.40 14.51 -0.70
N SER A 179 1.41 13.65 -0.47
CA SER A 179 0.63 13.52 0.77
C SER A 179 1.09 12.37 1.69
N THR A 180 2.02 11.55 1.22
CA THR A 180 2.65 10.41 1.92
C THR A 180 4.12 10.70 2.18
#